data_AF-K7FHC6-F1
#
_entry.id   AF-K7FHC6-F1
#
_cell.length_a   1.000
_cell.length_b   1.000
_cell.length_c   1.000
_cell.angle_alpha   90.00
_cell.angle_beta   90.00
_cell.angle_gamma   90.00
#
_symmetry.space_group_name_H-M   'P 1'
#
loop_
_entity.id
_entity.type
_entity.pdbx_description
1 polymer ?
#
loop_
_entity_poly.entity_id
_entity_poly.type
_entity_poly.pdbx_seq_one_letter_code
_entity_poly.pdbx_strand_id
1 'polypeptide(L)'
;SNRAALHLYSNTLNFLISEVEPKYYADGEDAYAMKRDLTQMADELRLQLELKERSRQLVLGPLEPKACAGGPEDSGGDSKDVSEATESTDVKESSEASDSAS
;
A
#
# COMPACT_ATOMS: atom_id res chain seq x y z
N SER A 1 10.08 -4.05 -21.02
CA SER A 1 9.40 -5.20 -20.34
C SER A 1 9.79 -5.41 -18.85
N ASN A 2 8.82 -5.49 -17.93
CA ASN A 2 9.01 -5.63 -16.47
C ASN A 2 8.89 -7.09 -15.96
N ARG A 3 10.02 -7.81 -15.87
CA ARG A 3 10.07 -9.21 -15.43
C ARG A 3 9.75 -9.44 -13.95
N ALA A 4 10.10 -8.49 -13.08
CA ALA A 4 9.91 -8.62 -11.64
C ALA A 4 8.43 -8.60 -11.27
N ALA A 5 7.69 -7.64 -11.84
CA ALA A 5 6.24 -7.55 -11.65
C ALA A 5 5.53 -8.80 -12.17
N LEU A 6 5.92 -9.31 -13.35
CA LEU A 6 5.34 -10.53 -13.91
C LEU A 6 5.46 -11.70 -12.94
N HIS A 7 6.65 -11.92 -12.36
CA HIS A 7 6.86 -12.99 -11.37
C HIS A 7 6.01 -12.80 -10.11
N LEU A 8 5.93 -11.57 -9.59
CA LEU A 8 5.12 -11.27 -8.41
C LEU A 8 3.64 -11.60 -8.65
N TYR A 9 3.08 -11.14 -9.77
CA TYR A 9 1.67 -11.35 -10.08
C TYR A 9 1.37 -12.82 -10.41
N SER A 10 2.21 -13.50 -11.20
CA SER A 10 1.93 -14.89 -11.60
C SER A 10 2.22 -15.90 -10.49
N ASN A 11 3.38 -15.82 -9.84
CA ASN A 11 3.88 -16.90 -9.00
C ASN A 11 3.51 -16.71 -7.54
N THR A 12 3.58 -15.47 -7.05
CA THR A 12 3.29 -15.16 -5.64
C THR A 12 1.82 -14.84 -5.44
N LEU A 13 1.23 -14.02 -6.31
CA LEU A 13 -0.14 -13.57 -6.19
C LEU A 13 -1.11 -14.32 -7.11
N ASN A 14 -0.68 -15.37 -7.82
CA ASN A 14 -1.53 -16.26 -8.63
C ASN A 14 -2.55 -15.56 -9.54
N PHE A 15 -2.19 -14.41 -10.10
CA PHE A 15 -2.95 -13.78 -11.18
C PHE A 15 -2.68 -14.52 -12.49
N LEU A 16 -3.71 -14.64 -13.32
CA LEU A 16 -3.66 -15.24 -14.65
C LEU A 16 -3.75 -14.16 -15.72
N ILE A 17 -3.05 -14.32 -16.83
CA ILE A 17 -3.16 -13.41 -17.99
C ILE A 17 -4.54 -13.62 -18.63
N SER A 18 -5.30 -12.52 -18.76
CA SER A 18 -6.60 -12.50 -19.44
C SER A 18 -6.41 -12.16 -20.92
N GLU A 19 -5.64 -11.11 -21.20
CA GLU A 19 -5.47 -10.56 -22.55
C GLU A 19 -4.17 -9.76 -22.65
N VAL A 20 -3.77 -9.45 -23.90
CA VAL A 20 -2.64 -8.59 -24.22
C VAL A 20 -3.17 -7.34 -24.89
N GLU A 21 -2.90 -6.18 -24.30
CA GLU A 21 -3.32 -4.89 -24.82
C GLU A 21 -2.18 -4.27 -25.65
N PRO A 22 -2.37 -4.08 -26.96
CA PRO A 22 -1.31 -3.57 -27.83
C PRO A 22 -1.03 -2.10 -27.55
N LYS A 23 0.26 -1.71 -27.51
CA LYS A 23 0.72 -0.32 -27.32
C LYS A 23 0.03 0.42 -26.15
N TYR A 24 -0.19 -0.29 -25.05
CA TYR A 24 -0.86 0.26 -23.88
C TYR A 24 -0.02 1.35 -23.19
N TYR A 25 1.31 1.18 -23.19
CA TYR A 25 2.23 2.17 -22.63
C TYR A 25 2.58 3.27 -23.65
N ALA A 26 3.02 4.43 -23.14
CA ALA A 26 3.31 5.60 -23.98
C ALA A 26 4.52 5.43 -24.92
N ASP A 27 5.43 4.50 -24.57
CA ASP A 27 6.55 4.07 -25.41
C ASP A 27 6.12 3.07 -26.50
N GLY A 28 4.84 2.68 -26.52
CA GLY A 28 4.28 1.72 -27.45
C GLY A 28 4.53 0.26 -27.06
N GLU A 29 5.02 -0.03 -25.85
CA GLU A 29 5.08 -1.42 -25.36
C GLU A 29 3.66 -1.98 -25.12
N ASP A 30 3.45 -3.25 -25.46
CA ASP A 30 2.24 -3.99 -25.15
C ASP A 30 2.16 -4.31 -23.64
N ALA A 31 0.94 -4.41 -23.10
CA ALA A 31 0.71 -4.75 -21.69
C ALA A 31 -0.06 -6.07 -21.53
N TYR A 32 0.19 -6.78 -20.44
CA TYR A 32 -0.61 -7.92 -20.03
C TYR A 32 -1.67 -7.46 -19.03
N ALA A 33 -2.94 -7.69 -19.36
CA ALA A 33 -4.01 -7.56 -18.38
C ALA A 33 -4.16 -8.89 -17.63
N MET A 34 -4.05 -8.87 -16.30
CA MET A 34 -4.10 -10.07 -15.45
C MET A 34 -5.27 -10.02 -14.46
N LYS A 35 -5.84 -11.18 -14.13
CA LYS A 35 -7.00 -11.32 -13.23
C LYS A 35 -6.75 -12.41 -12.18
N ARG A 36 -7.25 -12.20 -10.96
CA ARG A 36 -7.29 -13.20 -9.88
C ARG A 36 -8.72 -13.28 -9.36
N ASP A 37 -9.22 -14.49 -9.17
CA ASP A 37 -10.48 -14.71 -8.47
C ASP A 37 -10.31 -14.48 -6.97
N LEU A 38 -11.12 -13.60 -6.40
CA LEU A 38 -11.12 -13.26 -4.97
C LEU A 38 -12.28 -13.90 -4.20
N THR A 39 -13.12 -14.70 -4.85
CA THR A 39 -14.31 -15.34 -4.24
C THR A 39 -13.93 -16.13 -2.99
N GLN A 40 -12.87 -16.93 -3.05
CA GLN A 40 -12.40 -17.73 -1.91
C GLN A 40 -12.01 -16.87 -0.70
N MET A 41 -11.30 -15.77 -0.92
CA MET A 41 -10.92 -14.85 0.17
C MET A 41 -12.14 -14.15 0.76
N ALA A 42 -13.10 -13.77 -0.08
CA ALA A 42 -14.34 -13.16 0.37
C ALA A 42 -15.15 -14.12 1.25
N ASP A 43 -15.23 -15.40 0.86
CA ASP A 43 -15.95 -16.43 1.61
C ASP A 43 -15.29 -16.72 2.97
N GLU A 44 -13.96 -16.76 3.02
CA GLU A 44 -13.22 -16.93 4.28
C GLU A 44 -13.44 -15.74 5.24
N LEU A 45 -13.42 -14.50 4.74
CA LEU A 45 -13.67 -13.32 5.55
C LEU A 45 -15.11 -13.29 6.09
N ARG A 46 -16.10 -13.69 5.29
CA ARG A 46 -17.50 -13.82 5.75
C ARG A 46 -17.60 -14.82 6.90
N LEU A 47 -16.97 -15.99 6.75
CA LEU A 47 -16.96 -17.01 7.79
C LEU A 47 -16.28 -16.51 9.08
N GLN A 48 -15.15 -15.80 8.98
CA GLN A 48 -14.45 -15.26 10.15
C GLN A 48 -15.30 -14.23 10.91
N LEU A 49 -16.08 -13.41 10.21
CA LEU A 49 -16.99 -12.45 10.84
C LEU A 49 -18.10 -13.15 11.62
N GLU A 50 -18.72 -14.18 11.04
CA GLU A 50 -19.76 -14.97 11.71
C GLU A 50 -19.21 -15.65 12.98
N LEU A 51 -18.00 -16.21 12.91
CA LEU A 51 -17.34 -16.81 14.06
C LEU A 51 -17.03 -15.78 15.15
N LYS A 52 -16.54 -14.60 14.78
CA LYS A 52 -16.24 -13.52 15.73
C LYS A 52 -17.51 -12.96 16.38
N GLU A 53 -18.59 -12.84 15.63
CA GLU A 53 -19.90 -12.43 16.14
C GLU A 53 -20.45 -13.46 17.13
N ARG A 54 -20.42 -14.74 16.77
CA ARG A 54 -20.83 -15.83 17.67
C ARG A 54 -19.96 -15.90 18.92
N SER A 55 -18.65 -15.67 18.78
CA SER A 55 -17.73 -15.62 19.91
C SER A 55 -18.00 -14.43 20.85
N ARG A 56 -18.42 -13.27 20.32
CA ARG A 56 -18.80 -12.12 21.16
C ARG A 56 -20.09 -12.36 21.93
N GLN A 57 -21.03 -13.09 21.34
CA GLN A 57 -22.34 -13.32 21.93
C GLN A 57 -22.30 -14.26 23.15
N LEU A 58 -21.19 -14.98 23.37
CA LEU A 58 -20.99 -15.84 24.54
C LEU A 58 -20.25 -15.17 25.72
N VAL A 59 -19.79 -13.91 25.59
CA VAL A 59 -18.90 -13.25 26.58
C VAL A 59 -19.58 -12.12 27.37
N LEU A 60 -20.74 -11.62 26.97
CA LEU A 60 -21.41 -10.50 27.68
C LEU A 60 -22.87 -10.82 28.01
N GLY A 61 -23.11 -11.26 29.25
CA GLY A 61 -24.40 -11.06 29.91
C GLY A 61 -24.61 -9.56 30.20
N PRO A 62 -25.85 -9.03 30.15
CA PRO A 62 -26.09 -7.61 30.37
C PRO A 62 -25.81 -7.23 31.83
N LEU A 63 -24.76 -6.44 32.08
CA LEU A 63 -24.63 -5.65 33.29
C LEU A 63 -24.92 -4.20 32.92
N GLU A 64 -25.98 -3.66 33.51
CA GLU A 64 -26.48 -2.31 33.25
C GLU A 64 -25.42 -1.25 33.58
N PRO A 65 -25.21 -0.24 32.71
CA PRO A 65 -24.30 0.86 33.01
C PRO A 65 -25.01 1.88 33.92
N LYS A 66 -24.64 1.85 35.21
CA LYS A 66 -24.95 2.93 36.16
C LYS A 66 -24.12 4.15 35.78
N ALA A 67 -24.83 5.21 35.38
CA ALA A 67 -24.27 6.52 35.05
C ALA A 67 -23.40 7.09 36.18
N CYS A 68 -22.18 7.50 35.84
CA CYS A 68 -21.41 8.48 36.58
C CYS A 68 -20.92 9.54 35.59
N ALA A 69 -21.50 10.73 35.71
CA ALA A 69 -21.08 11.93 35.03
C ALA A 69 -19.76 12.45 35.60
N GLY A 70 -18.87 12.95 34.74
CA GLY A 70 -17.69 13.70 35.16
C GLY A 70 -16.71 14.06 34.05
N GLY A 71 -17.00 15.15 33.33
CA GLY A 71 -16.07 16.21 32.88
C GLY A 71 -14.87 15.93 31.95
N PRO A 72 -14.38 16.94 31.19
CA PRO A 72 -13.64 16.76 29.93
C PRO A 72 -12.11 16.76 30.12
N GLU A 73 -11.39 16.05 29.25
CA GLU A 73 -9.94 16.18 29.10
C GLU A 73 -9.55 16.29 27.61
N ASP A 74 -8.51 17.08 27.41
CA ASP A 74 -8.27 18.01 26.32
C ASP A 74 -7.77 17.36 25.02
N SER A 75 -8.41 17.75 23.92
CA SER A 75 -8.01 17.41 22.56
C SER A 75 -6.97 18.42 22.08
N GLY A 76 -5.69 18.14 22.35
CA GLY A 76 -4.55 18.88 21.79
C GLY A 76 -3.69 17.98 20.91
N GLY A 77 -3.96 17.98 19.60
CA GLY A 77 -3.18 17.24 18.62
C GLY A 77 -1.76 17.78 18.49
N ASP A 78 -0.76 16.91 18.70
CA ASP A 78 0.63 17.18 18.37
C ASP A 78 0.84 16.92 16.88
N SER A 79 0.76 18.00 16.10
CA SER A 79 1.19 18.04 14.71
C SER A 79 2.70 17.80 14.65
N LYS A 80 3.12 16.61 14.21
CA LYS A 80 4.50 16.36 13.81
C LYS A 80 4.79 17.11 12.52
N ASP A 81 5.44 18.26 12.67
CA ASP A 81 6.15 18.97 11.61
C ASP A 81 7.15 17.99 10.96
N VAL A 82 6.92 17.64 9.69
CA VAL A 82 7.88 16.89 8.90
C VAL A 82 8.85 17.90 8.30
N SER A 83 10.03 17.97 8.90
CA SER A 83 11.14 18.77 8.39
C SER A 83 11.59 18.23 7.03
N GLU A 84 11.33 19.03 5.99
CA GLU A 84 11.91 18.86 4.66
C GLU A 84 13.40 19.19 4.72
N ALA A 85 14.23 18.15 4.90
CA ALA A 85 15.66 18.29 4.69
C ALA A 85 15.95 18.23 3.18
N THR A 86 16.09 19.41 2.58
CA THR A 86 16.64 19.57 1.23
C THR A 86 18.13 19.21 1.25
N GLU A 87 18.43 17.96 0.94
CA GLU A 87 19.79 17.49 0.64
C GLU A 87 20.24 18.11 -0.69
N SER A 88 20.87 19.28 -0.62
CA SER A 88 21.57 19.87 -1.77
C SER A 88 22.94 19.22 -1.87
N THR A 89 23.10 18.24 -2.75
CA THR A 89 24.42 17.72 -3.10
C THR A 89 25.12 18.72 -4.03
N ASP A 90 26.21 19.27 -3.51
CA ASP A 90 27.11 20.20 -4.19
C ASP A 90 27.77 19.50 -5.39
N VAL A 91 27.36 19.88 -6.61
CA VAL A 91 27.99 19.40 -7.84
C VAL A 91 29.30 20.16 -8.01
N LYS A 92 30.39 19.48 -7.64
CA LYS A 92 31.76 19.91 -7.91
C LYS A 92 31.97 20.03 -9.44
N GLU A 93 31.94 21.26 -9.95
CA GLU A 93 32.34 21.58 -11.32
C GLU A 93 33.85 21.31 -11.47
N SER A 94 34.20 20.13 -11.94
CA SER A 94 35.55 19.82 -12.43
C SER A 94 35.78 20.60 -13.72
N SER A 95 36.47 21.72 -13.61
CA SER A 95 37.02 22.46 -14.73
C SER A 95 38.34 21.79 -15.14
N GLU A 96 38.28 20.97 -16.19
CA GLU A 96 39.46 20.51 -16.93
C GLU A 96 39.47 21.18 -18.31
N ALA A 97 39.96 22.42 -18.34
CA ALA A 97 40.45 23.05 -19.55
C ALA A 97 41.97 22.92 -19.53
N SER A 98 42.51 22.03 -20.34
CA SER A 98 43.91 22.09 -20.74
C SER A 98 43.96 21.91 -22.25
N ASP A 99 43.85 23.08 -22.88
CA ASP A 99 44.12 23.35 -24.27
C ASP A 99 45.61 23.15 -24.59
N SER A 100 45.89 22.88 -25.85
CA SER A 100 47.16 22.36 -26.36
C SER A 100 48.35 23.31 -26.27
N ALA A 101 49.57 22.76 -26.19
CA ALA A 101 50.78 23.44 -26.67
C ALA A 101 51.83 22.44 -27.19
N SER A 102 52.02 22.49 -28.52
CA SER A 102 53.19 22.14 -29.36
C SER A 102 53.70 20.69 -29.42
#